data_AF-A0A6G1X4Z1-F1
#
_entry.id   AF-A0A6G1X4Z1-F1
#
_cell.length_a   1.000
_cell.length_b   1.000
_cell.length_c   1.000
_cell.angle_alpha   90.00
_cell.angle_beta   90.00
_cell.angle_gamma   90.00
#
_symmetry.space_group_name_H-M   'P 1'
#
loop_
_entity.id
_entity.type
_entity.pdbx_description
1 polymer ?
#
loop_
_entity_poly.entity_id
_entity_poly.type
_entity_poly.pdbx_seq_one_letter_code
_entity_poly.pdbx_strand_id
1 'polypeptide(L)'
;MADQVLANTGRLARFIFRLDRIRIALWLIGLVIFTIIIPPAFDNLYKTQAERDAITETMANPAMTAMFGPGDLNHYTTGAMTAHQMVLMTAVIVGIMAILLMARHTRADEEDGRIEMIRALPSGRLSYLNASLVVTSATFIGLALFTGFGLYALGIESLDLEGSLLYGATLGGTGLVFAGVTAVFAQLSESSRGTIGWSTAVLLIAYLLRAITDVSNESLSWLSPLGWVSKAEIYSSNQWLPVLLMLAVSIILMVVSNYLNSIRDLGQGFIASKPGKKYASRFLQSPFGLAFRLQRTGFISWAIGLFVLGASYGSIFGDFETFFGDNEMYEQMLVQAEGASLVEQFIPTLMIVIALIATIPPVIAMNKLRGEEKKERLEHILTRAVSRTKLMGSYFVLAVINAFVMISLSALGLWSAGTSVMEEGLEFGMIYSAAIVYFPAMVAMIGIAILLNGFLPRMTHLVWLYFIYSFFVLYLGNMFQFPDWVGQLSPFGHIPQLPIEDAAFMPLFVLSIIAVGIIILGFIGFNKRDLQN
;
A
#
# COMPACT_ATOMS: atom_id res chain seq x y z
N MET A 1 -33.42 -26.82 -12.44
CA MET A 1 -33.35 -25.42 -11.95
C MET A 1 -31.94 -25.03 -11.49
N ALA A 2 -31.19 -25.89 -10.78
CA ALA A 2 -29.80 -25.59 -10.38
C ALA A 2 -28.86 -25.27 -11.58
N ASP A 3 -29.01 -26.00 -12.70
CA ASP A 3 -28.19 -25.79 -13.91
C ASP A 3 -28.38 -24.41 -14.58
N GLN A 4 -29.48 -23.70 -14.29
CA GLN A 4 -29.73 -22.37 -14.85
C GLN A 4 -29.03 -21.27 -14.04
N VAL A 5 -28.77 -21.48 -12.74
CA VAL A 5 -28.23 -20.44 -11.84
C VAL A 5 -26.72 -20.23 -12.03
N LEU A 6 -26.00 -21.29 -12.43
CA LEU A 6 -24.57 -21.29 -12.70
C LEU A 6 -24.23 -21.38 -14.20
N ALA A 7 -25.22 -21.22 -15.07
CA ALA A 7 -25.03 -21.30 -16.51
C ALA A 7 -23.92 -20.36 -17.00
N ASN A 8 -23.03 -20.87 -17.86
CA ASN A 8 -21.91 -20.14 -18.47
C ASN A 8 -20.81 -19.62 -17.52
N THR A 9 -20.75 -20.10 -16.27
CA THR A 9 -19.67 -19.75 -15.32
C THR A 9 -18.27 -20.00 -15.89
N GLY A 10 -18.04 -21.15 -16.55
CA GLY A 10 -16.72 -21.47 -17.12
C GLY A 10 -16.30 -20.52 -18.26
N ARG A 11 -17.25 -20.05 -19.08
CA ARG A 11 -16.97 -19.07 -20.14
C ARG A 11 -16.63 -17.70 -19.55
N LEU A 12 -17.36 -17.28 -18.52
CA LEU A 12 -17.09 -16.05 -17.79
C LEU A 12 -15.75 -16.11 -17.05
N ALA A 13 -15.40 -17.25 -16.43
CA ALA A 13 -14.12 -17.43 -15.77
C ALA A 13 -12.95 -17.30 -16.76
N ARG A 14 -13.07 -17.93 -17.94
CA ARG A 14 -12.09 -17.78 -19.02
C ARG A 14 -11.98 -16.32 -19.50
N PHE A 15 -13.11 -15.61 -19.58
CA PHE A 15 -13.14 -14.20 -19.96
C PHE A 15 -12.45 -13.30 -18.92
N ILE A 16 -12.80 -13.44 -17.65
CA ILE A 16 -12.19 -12.73 -16.51
C ILE A 16 -10.67 -13.01 -16.48
N PHE A 17 -10.25 -14.26 -16.60
CA PHE A 17 -8.83 -14.61 -16.64
C PHE A 17 -8.10 -13.94 -17.80
N ARG A 18 -8.69 -13.88 -19.01
CA ARG A 18 -8.07 -13.20 -20.15
C ARG A 18 -7.91 -11.69 -19.95
N LEU A 19 -8.89 -11.05 -19.31
CA LEU A 19 -8.81 -9.63 -18.96
C LEU A 19 -7.69 -9.35 -17.96
N ASP A 20 -7.44 -10.32 -17.06
CA ASP A 20 -6.57 -10.11 -15.90
C ASP A 20 -5.22 -10.82 -15.97
N ARG A 21 -4.95 -11.61 -17.02
CA ARG A 21 -3.72 -12.41 -17.14
C ARG A 21 -2.44 -11.63 -16.86
N ILE A 22 -2.34 -10.38 -17.34
CA ILE A 22 -1.14 -9.53 -17.12
C ILE A 22 -1.09 -9.10 -15.65
N ARG A 23 -2.22 -8.67 -15.08
CA ARG A 23 -2.29 -8.22 -13.69
C ARG A 23 -2.02 -9.38 -12.72
N ILE A 24 -2.65 -10.53 -12.95
CA ILE A 24 -2.43 -11.76 -12.17
C ILE A 24 -0.96 -12.18 -12.28
N ALA A 25 -0.39 -12.20 -13.50
CA ALA A 25 1.02 -12.55 -13.67
C ALA A 25 1.94 -11.57 -12.92
N LEU A 26 1.72 -10.26 -13.00
CA LEU A 26 2.52 -9.28 -12.29
C LEU A 26 2.44 -9.44 -10.76
N TRP A 27 1.25 -9.71 -10.22
CA TRP A 27 1.10 -10.01 -8.79
C TRP A 27 1.83 -11.28 -8.38
N LEU A 28 1.64 -12.37 -9.13
CA LEU A 28 2.27 -13.65 -8.83
C LEU A 28 3.79 -13.53 -8.92
N ILE A 29 4.31 -12.98 -10.02
CA ILE A 29 5.75 -12.77 -10.22
C ILE A 29 6.31 -11.88 -9.12
N GLY A 30 5.67 -10.74 -8.83
CA GLY A 30 6.13 -9.82 -7.80
C GLY A 30 6.22 -10.47 -6.42
N LEU A 31 5.16 -11.15 -5.98
CA LEU A 31 5.13 -11.81 -4.66
C LEU A 31 6.05 -13.02 -4.57
N VAL A 32 6.13 -13.83 -5.63
CA VAL A 32 7.00 -15.01 -5.69
C VAL A 32 8.47 -14.58 -5.67
N ILE A 33 8.88 -13.65 -6.53
CA ILE A 33 10.26 -13.13 -6.54
C ILE A 33 10.60 -12.47 -5.20
N PHE A 34 9.70 -11.64 -4.68
CA PHE A 34 9.91 -10.97 -3.40
C PHE A 34 10.08 -11.96 -2.24
N THR A 35 9.43 -13.12 -2.28
CA THR A 35 9.59 -14.17 -1.27
C THR A 35 10.88 -14.97 -1.47
N ILE A 36 11.21 -15.34 -2.71
CA ILE A 36 12.36 -16.21 -3.03
C ILE A 36 13.70 -15.48 -2.87
N ILE A 37 13.74 -14.14 -3.01
CA ILE A 37 15.00 -13.38 -2.89
C ILE A 37 15.51 -13.28 -1.44
N ILE A 38 14.65 -13.47 -0.44
CA ILE A 38 14.98 -13.22 0.97
C ILE A 38 15.82 -14.35 1.59
N PRO A 39 15.48 -15.65 1.48
CA PRO A 39 16.30 -16.70 2.08
C PRO A 39 17.77 -16.65 1.67
N PRO A 40 18.13 -16.47 0.38
CA PRO A 40 19.53 -16.31 -0.03
C PRO A 40 20.19 -15.05 0.55
N ALA A 41 19.44 -13.96 0.72
CA ALA A 41 19.96 -12.74 1.34
C ALA A 41 20.28 -12.97 2.81
N PHE A 42 19.39 -13.64 3.56
CA PHE A 42 19.64 -14.01 4.95
C PHE A 42 20.78 -15.02 5.10
N ASP A 43 20.89 -16.00 4.21
CA ASP A 43 21.99 -16.97 4.22
C ASP A 43 23.36 -16.31 3.99
N ASN A 44 23.40 -15.28 3.14
CA ASN A 44 24.62 -14.49 2.90
C ASN A 44 24.97 -13.54 4.05
N LEU A 45 23.94 -12.97 4.70
CA LEU A 45 24.10 -11.99 5.78
C LEU A 45 24.41 -12.66 7.12
N TYR A 46 23.83 -13.83 7.40
CA TYR A 46 23.97 -14.59 8.64
C TYR A 46 24.42 -16.02 8.33
N LYS A 47 25.74 -16.18 8.16
CA LYS A 47 26.35 -17.44 7.70
C LYS A 47 26.38 -18.49 8.79
N THR A 48 26.57 -18.07 10.04
CA THR A 48 26.70 -18.98 11.18
C THR A 48 25.41 -19.03 12.00
N GLN A 49 25.18 -20.15 12.70
CA GLN A 49 24.03 -20.26 13.61
C GLN A 49 24.14 -19.26 14.77
N ALA A 50 25.36 -18.99 15.25
CA ALA A 50 25.61 -18.01 16.31
C ALA A 50 25.17 -16.58 15.92
N GLU A 51 25.40 -16.17 14.67
CA GLU A 51 24.93 -14.88 14.14
C GLU A 51 23.39 -14.80 14.09
N ARG A 52 22.72 -15.91 13.73
CA ARG A 52 21.25 -15.97 13.71
C ARG A 52 20.67 -15.98 15.13
N ASP A 53 21.30 -16.70 16.05
CA ASP A 53 20.89 -16.77 17.44
C ASP A 53 21.05 -15.40 18.13
N ALA A 54 22.08 -14.62 17.79
CA ALA A 54 22.26 -13.26 18.31
C ALA A 54 21.07 -12.33 17.98
N ILE A 55 20.40 -12.53 16.85
CA ILE A 55 19.24 -11.73 16.45
C ILE A 55 17.96 -12.13 17.18
N THR A 56 17.92 -13.32 17.77
CA THR A 56 16.72 -13.78 18.49
C THR A 56 16.39 -12.89 19.68
N GLU A 57 17.39 -12.32 20.35
CA GLU A 57 17.20 -11.37 21.46
C GLU A 57 16.50 -10.10 20.99
N THR A 58 16.89 -9.57 19.83
CA THR A 58 16.19 -8.44 19.18
C THR A 58 14.75 -8.81 18.82
N MET A 59 14.56 -10.01 18.26
CA MET A 59 13.25 -10.48 17.81
C MET A 59 12.30 -10.82 18.97
N ALA A 60 12.83 -11.06 20.17
CA ALA A 60 12.04 -11.28 21.38
C ALA A 60 11.38 -10.00 21.93
N ASN A 61 11.75 -8.81 21.42
CA ASN A 61 11.14 -7.56 21.84
C ASN A 61 9.62 -7.55 21.51
N PRO A 62 8.75 -7.11 22.44
CA PRO A 62 7.31 -6.97 22.20
C PRO A 62 6.93 -6.21 20.93
N ALA A 63 7.72 -5.20 20.53
CA ALA A 63 7.49 -4.47 19.29
C ALA A 63 7.70 -5.35 18.04
N MET A 64 8.73 -6.20 18.06
CA MET A 64 9.04 -7.13 16.97
C MET A 64 8.01 -8.26 16.91
N THR A 65 7.60 -8.79 18.06
CA THR A 65 6.50 -9.76 18.16
C THR A 65 5.18 -9.17 17.66
N ALA A 66 4.88 -7.91 17.99
CA ALA A 66 3.71 -7.22 17.47
C ALA A 66 3.79 -7.03 15.95
N MET A 67 4.98 -6.84 15.36
CA MET A 67 5.16 -6.62 13.93
C MET A 67 5.13 -7.91 13.11
N PHE A 68 5.84 -8.95 13.54
CA PHE A 68 6.04 -10.19 12.78
C PHE A 68 5.22 -11.38 13.30
N GLY A 69 4.71 -11.28 14.52
CA GLY A 69 4.08 -12.38 15.24
C GLY A 69 5.08 -13.17 16.09
N PRO A 70 4.63 -14.19 16.82
CA PRO A 70 5.52 -15.09 17.54
C PRO A 70 6.25 -16.01 16.56
N GLY A 71 7.49 -16.35 16.88
CA GLY A 71 8.31 -17.29 16.12
C GLY A 71 9.07 -18.26 17.04
N ASP A 72 9.54 -19.37 16.49
CA ASP A 72 10.41 -20.30 17.21
C ASP A 72 11.83 -19.75 17.29
N LEU A 73 12.12 -19.04 18.38
CA LEU A 73 13.43 -18.44 18.64
C LEU A 73 14.47 -19.45 19.13
N ASN A 74 14.07 -20.68 19.48
CA ASN A 74 15.01 -21.69 20.00
C ASN A 74 15.78 -22.39 18.88
N HIS A 75 15.20 -22.48 17.67
CA HIS A 75 15.82 -23.10 16.51
C HIS A 75 15.75 -22.17 15.29
N TYR A 76 16.48 -21.06 15.36
CA TYR A 76 16.41 -19.97 14.38
C TYR A 76 17.26 -20.26 13.13
N THR A 77 16.84 -21.24 12.34
CA THR A 77 17.44 -21.58 11.04
C THR A 77 17.09 -20.53 9.97
N THR A 78 17.78 -20.54 8.82
CA THR A 78 17.46 -19.64 7.69
C THR A 78 16.00 -19.75 7.24
N GLY A 79 15.45 -20.97 7.22
CA GLY A 79 14.03 -21.23 6.95
C GLY A 79 13.11 -20.62 8.01
N ALA A 80 13.33 -20.95 9.29
CA ALA A 80 12.51 -20.44 10.40
C ALA A 80 12.57 -18.90 10.49
N MET A 81 13.74 -18.31 10.29
CA MET A 81 13.94 -16.86 10.23
C MET A 81 13.18 -16.22 9.06
N THR A 82 13.24 -16.82 7.87
CA THR A 82 12.49 -16.36 6.70
C THR A 82 10.99 -16.40 6.97
N ALA A 83 10.48 -17.53 7.48
CA ALA A 83 9.08 -17.67 7.83
C ALA A 83 8.64 -16.62 8.85
N HIS A 84 9.36 -16.52 9.97
CA HIS A 84 9.06 -15.59 11.05
C HIS A 84 8.94 -14.14 10.56
N GLN A 85 9.91 -13.65 9.79
CA GLN A 85 9.94 -12.23 9.41
C GLN A 85 9.09 -11.91 8.17
N MET A 86 8.94 -12.84 7.22
CA MET A 86 8.36 -12.52 5.90
C MET A 86 6.94 -13.01 5.71
N VAL A 87 6.52 -14.12 6.33
CA VAL A 87 5.26 -14.77 5.97
C VAL A 87 4.06 -13.88 6.30
N LEU A 88 4.07 -13.21 7.45
CA LEU A 88 2.97 -12.34 7.86
C LEU A 88 2.89 -11.08 6.99
N MET A 89 4.04 -10.44 6.74
CA MET A 89 4.12 -9.25 5.88
C MET A 89 3.61 -9.56 4.46
N THR A 90 4.07 -10.67 3.88
CA THR A 90 3.61 -11.12 2.56
C THR A 90 2.14 -11.52 2.59
N ALA A 91 1.64 -12.17 3.64
CA ALA A 91 0.22 -12.51 3.81
C ALA A 91 -0.69 -11.27 3.83
N VAL A 92 -0.26 -10.17 4.46
CA VAL A 92 -0.97 -8.87 4.43
C VAL A 92 -1.07 -8.32 3.01
N ILE A 93 0.03 -8.36 2.24
CA ILE A 93 0.04 -7.92 0.84
C ILE A 93 -0.86 -8.82 -0.02
N VAL A 94 -0.85 -10.14 0.22
CA VAL A 94 -1.76 -11.10 -0.43
C VAL A 94 -3.23 -10.79 -0.10
N GLY A 95 -3.52 -10.41 1.15
CA GLY A 95 -4.86 -9.94 1.54
C GLY A 95 -5.30 -8.70 0.77
N ILE A 96 -4.40 -7.71 0.59
CA ILE A 96 -4.66 -6.52 -0.24
C ILE A 96 -4.91 -6.92 -1.71
N MET A 97 -4.09 -7.82 -2.26
CA MET A 97 -4.26 -8.36 -3.60
C MET A 97 -5.65 -9.02 -3.76
N ALA A 98 -6.07 -9.84 -2.79
CA ALA A 98 -7.38 -10.49 -2.78
C ALA A 98 -8.53 -9.48 -2.80
N ILE A 99 -8.44 -8.44 -1.97
CA ILE A 99 -9.44 -7.36 -1.91
C ILE A 99 -9.54 -6.65 -3.27
N LEU A 100 -8.41 -6.29 -3.88
CA LEU A 100 -8.39 -5.55 -5.14
C LEU A 100 -8.88 -6.38 -6.33
N LEU A 101 -8.49 -7.65 -6.40
CA LEU A 101 -8.95 -8.56 -7.47
C LEU A 101 -10.43 -8.86 -7.35
N MET A 102 -10.91 -9.17 -6.14
CA MET A 102 -12.31 -9.54 -5.93
C MET A 102 -13.24 -8.34 -6.10
N ALA A 103 -12.89 -7.16 -5.57
CA ALA A 103 -13.71 -5.95 -5.71
C ALA A 103 -13.84 -5.48 -7.17
N ARG A 104 -12.82 -5.74 -8.00
CA ARG A 104 -12.83 -5.41 -9.43
C ARG A 104 -13.89 -6.22 -10.18
N HIS A 105 -13.90 -7.54 -10.01
CA HIS A 105 -14.85 -8.44 -10.71
C HIS A 105 -16.13 -8.69 -9.92
N THR A 106 -16.54 -7.71 -9.11
CA THR A 106 -17.83 -7.71 -8.42
C THR A 106 -18.43 -6.31 -8.49
N ARG A 107 -18.23 -5.50 -7.45
CA ARG A 107 -18.91 -4.22 -7.30
C ARG A 107 -18.40 -3.16 -8.26
N ALA A 108 -17.14 -3.21 -8.68
CA ALA A 108 -16.64 -2.28 -9.70
C ALA A 108 -17.31 -2.51 -11.06
N ASP A 109 -17.40 -3.76 -11.53
CA ASP A 109 -18.10 -4.07 -12.78
C ASP A 109 -19.62 -3.82 -12.68
N GLU A 110 -20.21 -3.96 -11.49
CA GLU A 110 -21.62 -3.61 -11.27
C GLU A 110 -21.84 -2.09 -11.34
N GLU A 111 -20.98 -1.28 -10.71
CA GLU A 111 -21.01 0.19 -10.82
C GLU A 111 -20.76 0.69 -12.25
N ASP A 112 -19.91 0.01 -13.01
CA ASP A 112 -19.60 0.34 -14.40
C ASP A 112 -20.68 -0.17 -15.38
N GLY A 113 -21.78 -0.75 -14.90
CA GLY A 113 -22.92 -1.23 -15.71
C GLY A 113 -22.63 -2.49 -16.53
N ARG A 114 -21.45 -3.11 -16.39
CA ARG A 114 -21.05 -4.28 -17.18
C ARG A 114 -21.85 -5.53 -16.83
N ILE A 115 -22.27 -5.64 -15.56
CA ILE A 115 -23.07 -6.77 -15.09
C ILE A 115 -24.46 -6.79 -15.75
N GLU A 116 -25.05 -5.62 -16.05
CA GLU A 116 -26.32 -5.54 -16.77
C GLU A 116 -26.20 -6.13 -18.18
N MET A 117 -25.14 -5.79 -18.90
CA MET A 117 -24.85 -6.32 -20.23
C MET A 117 -24.61 -7.84 -20.20
N ILE A 118 -23.93 -8.36 -19.17
CA ILE A 118 -23.68 -9.79 -19.00
C ILE A 118 -24.98 -10.54 -18.64
N ARG A 119 -25.84 -9.94 -17.82
CA ARG A 119 -27.15 -10.52 -17.45
C ARG A 119 -28.18 -10.47 -18.59
N ALA A 120 -27.98 -9.63 -19.61
CA ALA A 120 -28.77 -9.67 -20.83
C ALA A 120 -28.46 -10.89 -21.74
N LEU A 121 -27.29 -11.51 -21.55
CA LEU A 121 -26.92 -12.77 -22.19
C LEU A 121 -27.48 -13.96 -21.37
N PRO A 122 -27.53 -15.19 -21.93
CA PRO A 122 -28.00 -16.38 -21.21
C PRO A 122 -27.00 -16.83 -20.13
N SER A 123 -26.73 -15.99 -19.14
CA SER A 123 -25.85 -16.24 -18.00
C SER A 123 -26.67 -16.41 -16.73
N GLY A 124 -26.23 -17.34 -15.86
CA GLY A 124 -26.92 -17.59 -14.61
C GLY A 124 -26.75 -16.44 -13.61
N ARG A 125 -27.72 -16.24 -12.71
CA ARG A 125 -27.66 -15.12 -11.72
C ARG A 125 -26.36 -15.11 -10.89
N LEU A 126 -25.87 -16.29 -10.52
CA LEU A 126 -24.66 -16.46 -9.70
C LEU A 126 -23.40 -16.73 -10.54
N SER A 127 -23.50 -16.82 -11.86
CA SER A 127 -22.39 -17.26 -12.71
C SER A 127 -21.23 -16.27 -12.70
N TYR A 128 -21.50 -14.96 -12.64
CA TYR A 128 -20.44 -13.95 -12.61
C TYR A 128 -19.65 -13.99 -11.30
N LEU A 129 -20.34 -14.01 -10.15
CA LEU A 129 -19.70 -14.10 -8.84
C LEU A 129 -18.84 -15.36 -8.71
N ASN A 130 -19.37 -16.52 -9.13
CA ASN A 130 -18.61 -17.77 -9.08
C ASN A 130 -17.46 -17.79 -10.09
N ALA A 131 -17.60 -17.16 -11.26
CA ALA A 131 -16.49 -17.00 -12.19
C ALA A 131 -15.35 -16.18 -11.58
N SER A 132 -15.67 -15.09 -10.88
CA SER A 132 -14.70 -14.28 -10.13
C SER A 132 -14.04 -15.07 -9.01
N LEU A 133 -14.82 -15.84 -8.23
CA LEU A 133 -14.30 -16.70 -7.16
C LEU A 133 -13.38 -17.80 -7.71
N VAL A 134 -13.73 -18.44 -8.82
CA VAL A 134 -12.89 -19.48 -9.46
C VAL A 134 -11.57 -18.91 -9.93
N VAL A 135 -11.56 -17.78 -10.64
CA VAL A 135 -10.31 -17.16 -11.12
C VAL A 135 -9.43 -16.70 -9.96
N THR A 136 -10.05 -16.12 -8.93
CA THR A 136 -9.33 -15.65 -7.74
C THR A 136 -8.76 -16.81 -6.94
N SER A 137 -9.53 -17.89 -6.77
CA SER A 137 -9.06 -19.11 -6.08
C SER A 137 -7.94 -19.79 -6.84
N ALA A 138 -8.06 -19.93 -8.17
CA ALA A 138 -7.00 -20.46 -9.02
C ALA A 138 -5.72 -19.61 -8.93
N THR A 139 -5.86 -18.29 -8.79
CA THR A 139 -4.73 -17.38 -8.61
C THR A 139 -4.00 -17.65 -7.29
N PHE A 140 -4.73 -17.84 -6.18
CA PHE A 140 -4.11 -18.11 -4.88
C PHE A 140 -3.56 -19.53 -4.74
N ILE A 141 -4.17 -20.51 -5.41
CA ILE A 141 -3.59 -21.84 -5.55
C ILE A 141 -2.29 -21.75 -6.37
N GLY A 142 -2.29 -21.00 -7.46
CA GLY A 142 -1.09 -20.73 -8.25
C GLY A 142 0.01 -20.06 -7.41
N LEU A 143 -0.34 -19.05 -6.62
CA LEU A 143 0.59 -18.39 -5.70
C LEU A 143 1.19 -19.39 -4.71
N ALA A 144 0.35 -20.22 -4.08
CA ALA A 144 0.78 -21.23 -3.12
C ALA A 144 1.77 -22.22 -3.73
N LEU A 145 1.48 -22.72 -4.93
CA LEU A 145 2.36 -23.68 -5.61
C LEU A 145 3.66 -23.03 -6.09
N PHE A 146 3.60 -21.84 -6.71
CA PHE A 146 4.81 -21.16 -7.19
C PHE A 146 5.74 -20.71 -6.07
N THR A 147 5.19 -20.24 -4.95
CA THR A 147 6.00 -19.88 -3.77
C THR A 147 6.56 -21.13 -3.09
N GLY A 148 5.75 -22.17 -2.89
CA GLY A 148 6.22 -23.39 -2.23
C GLY A 148 7.28 -24.15 -3.03
N PHE A 149 7.05 -24.40 -4.32
CA PHE A 149 8.09 -25.02 -5.15
C PHE A 149 9.28 -24.09 -5.38
N GLY A 150 9.05 -22.77 -5.43
CA GLY A 150 10.12 -21.79 -5.60
C GLY A 150 11.08 -21.73 -4.42
N LEU A 151 10.57 -21.81 -3.18
CA LEU A 151 11.39 -21.88 -1.97
C LEU A 151 12.16 -23.20 -1.89
N TYR A 152 11.50 -24.34 -2.17
CA TYR A 152 12.17 -25.63 -2.20
C TYR A 152 13.27 -25.70 -3.26
N ALA A 153 13.06 -25.08 -4.43
CA ALA A 153 14.04 -25.05 -5.52
C ALA A 153 15.33 -24.28 -5.18
N LEU A 154 15.38 -23.53 -4.09
CA LEU A 154 16.60 -22.87 -3.62
C LEU A 154 17.64 -23.87 -3.09
N GLY A 155 17.23 -25.06 -2.64
CA GLY A 155 18.14 -26.11 -2.17
C GLY A 155 18.88 -25.77 -0.86
N ILE A 156 18.36 -24.84 -0.07
CA ILE A 156 18.89 -24.51 1.26
C ILE A 156 18.45 -25.61 2.23
N GLU A 157 19.39 -26.14 3.03
CA GLU A 157 19.17 -27.32 3.88
C GLU A 157 17.99 -27.17 4.87
N SER A 158 17.73 -25.95 5.36
CA SER A 158 16.62 -25.66 6.28
C SER A 158 15.26 -25.45 5.59
N LEU A 159 15.21 -25.39 4.25
CA LEU A 159 13.98 -25.22 3.46
C LEU A 159 13.53 -26.57 2.91
N ASP A 160 12.87 -27.36 3.74
CA ASP A 160 12.30 -28.64 3.34
C ASP A 160 11.05 -28.47 2.46
N LEU A 161 10.65 -29.53 1.74
CA LEU A 161 9.50 -29.49 0.84
C LEU A 161 8.18 -29.26 1.60
N GLU A 162 8.02 -29.88 2.78
CA GLU A 162 6.80 -29.74 3.56
C GLU A 162 6.63 -28.31 4.07
N GLY A 163 7.67 -27.74 4.71
CA GLY A 163 7.66 -26.35 5.16
C GLY A 163 7.47 -25.36 4.00
N SER A 164 8.09 -25.63 2.84
CA SER A 164 7.92 -24.77 1.66
C SER A 164 6.49 -24.79 1.13
N LEU A 165 5.86 -25.97 1.02
CA LEU A 165 4.46 -26.08 0.60
C LEU A 165 3.53 -25.46 1.64
N LEU A 166 3.82 -25.60 2.93
CA LEU A 166 3.05 -24.98 4.00
C LEU A 166 3.15 -23.44 3.95
N TYR A 167 4.33 -22.89 3.66
CA TYR A 167 4.53 -21.46 3.44
C TYR A 167 3.61 -20.95 2.34
N GLY A 168 3.66 -21.60 1.18
CA GLY A 168 2.81 -21.24 0.04
C GLY A 168 1.32 -21.41 0.34
N ALA A 169 0.93 -22.52 0.97
CA ALA A 169 -0.45 -22.80 1.34
C ALA A 169 -1.01 -21.78 2.35
N THR A 170 -0.18 -21.29 3.28
CA THR A 170 -0.54 -20.24 4.24
C THR A 170 -0.81 -18.91 3.53
N LEU A 171 0.02 -18.53 2.55
CA LEU A 171 -0.23 -17.35 1.72
C LEU A 171 -1.50 -17.51 0.87
N GLY A 172 -1.64 -18.65 0.19
CA GLY A 172 -2.83 -18.94 -0.63
C GLY A 172 -4.12 -18.94 0.20
N GLY A 173 -4.09 -19.58 1.37
CA GLY A 173 -5.19 -19.63 2.33
C GLY A 173 -5.59 -18.23 2.82
N THR A 174 -4.62 -17.39 3.15
CA THR A 174 -4.88 -15.98 3.51
C THR A 174 -5.58 -15.23 2.37
N GLY A 175 -5.10 -15.41 1.13
CA GLY A 175 -5.73 -14.83 -0.05
C GLY A 175 -7.18 -15.28 -0.24
N LEU A 176 -7.47 -16.57 -0.02
CA LEU A 176 -8.83 -17.12 -0.11
C LEU A 176 -9.76 -16.54 0.96
N VAL A 177 -9.29 -16.41 2.21
CA VAL A 177 -10.08 -15.80 3.29
C VAL A 177 -10.46 -14.37 2.94
N PHE A 178 -9.50 -13.53 2.55
CA PHE A 178 -9.78 -12.13 2.22
C PHE A 178 -10.54 -11.95 0.90
N ALA A 179 -10.42 -12.88 -0.06
CA ALA A 179 -11.29 -12.94 -1.22
C ALA A 179 -12.76 -13.22 -0.79
N GLY A 180 -12.96 -14.16 0.13
CA GLY A 180 -14.27 -14.46 0.71
C GLY A 180 -14.87 -13.25 1.46
N VAL A 181 -14.07 -12.61 2.33
CA VAL A 181 -14.47 -11.38 3.04
C VAL A 181 -14.91 -10.30 2.05
N THR A 182 -14.11 -10.09 1.00
CA THR A 182 -14.41 -9.09 -0.03
C THR A 182 -15.65 -9.44 -0.83
N ALA A 183 -15.84 -10.73 -1.15
CA ALA A 183 -17.04 -11.21 -1.84
C ALA A 183 -18.31 -10.98 -1.01
N VAL A 184 -18.24 -11.10 0.32
CA VAL A 184 -19.35 -10.77 1.23
C VAL A 184 -19.60 -9.26 1.21
N PHE A 185 -18.57 -8.43 1.42
CA PHE A 185 -18.74 -6.97 1.39
C PHE A 185 -19.16 -6.42 0.03
N ALA A 186 -18.86 -7.12 -1.06
CA ALA A 186 -19.35 -6.77 -2.39
C ALA A 186 -20.88 -6.93 -2.52
N GLN A 187 -21.51 -7.79 -1.70
CA GLN A 187 -22.96 -7.88 -1.62
C GLN A 187 -23.54 -6.91 -0.58
N LEU A 188 -22.81 -6.66 0.50
CA LEU A 188 -23.27 -5.74 1.55
C LEU A 188 -23.18 -4.27 1.12
N SER A 189 -22.18 -3.89 0.34
CA SER A 189 -21.94 -2.48 -0.03
C SER A 189 -22.57 -2.11 -1.36
N GLU A 190 -23.13 -0.90 -1.41
CA GLU A 190 -23.61 -0.31 -2.67
C GLU A 190 -22.48 0.23 -3.56
N SER A 191 -21.23 0.28 -3.08
CA SER A 191 -20.13 0.85 -3.87
C SER A 191 -18.84 0.02 -3.85
N SER A 192 -18.08 0.10 -4.95
CA SER A 192 -16.75 -0.51 -5.06
C SER A 192 -15.81 0.04 -3.99
N ARG A 193 -15.89 1.35 -3.74
CA ARG A 193 -15.14 2.03 -2.67
C ARG A 193 -15.51 1.52 -1.28
N GLY A 194 -16.80 1.33 -1.01
CA GLY A 194 -17.26 0.76 0.26
C GLY A 194 -16.83 -0.69 0.43
N THR A 195 -16.89 -1.48 -0.63
CA THR A 195 -16.41 -2.88 -0.66
C THR A 195 -14.93 -2.97 -0.29
N ILE A 196 -14.08 -2.19 -0.97
CA ILE A 196 -12.64 -2.14 -0.68
C ILE A 196 -12.41 -1.63 0.76
N GLY A 197 -13.05 -0.52 1.14
CA GLY A 197 -12.85 0.11 2.45
C GLY A 197 -13.20 -0.82 3.62
N TRP A 198 -14.35 -1.50 3.57
CA TRP A 198 -14.74 -2.43 4.63
C TRP A 198 -13.86 -3.68 4.66
N SER A 199 -13.48 -4.21 3.50
CA SER A 199 -12.61 -5.40 3.44
C SER A 199 -11.20 -5.08 3.95
N THR A 200 -10.66 -3.91 3.61
CA THR A 200 -9.39 -3.42 4.16
C THR A 200 -9.49 -3.14 5.65
N ALA A 201 -10.62 -2.60 6.13
CA ALA A 201 -10.83 -2.41 7.57
C ALA A 201 -10.80 -3.75 8.33
N VAL A 202 -11.45 -4.80 7.81
CA VAL A 202 -11.37 -6.14 8.41
C VAL A 202 -9.93 -6.68 8.40
N LEU A 203 -9.17 -6.46 7.33
CA LEU A 203 -7.76 -6.85 7.26
C LEU A 203 -6.91 -6.13 8.33
N LEU A 204 -7.06 -4.80 8.45
CA LEU A 204 -6.31 -4.01 9.43
C LEU A 204 -6.72 -4.35 10.86
N ILE A 205 -8.01 -4.56 11.12
CA ILE A 205 -8.51 -4.99 12.43
C ILE A 205 -7.96 -6.38 12.76
N ALA A 206 -7.96 -7.32 11.81
CA ALA A 206 -7.37 -8.65 12.02
C ALA A 206 -5.88 -8.56 12.34
N TYR A 207 -5.14 -7.66 11.66
CA TYR A 207 -3.71 -7.45 11.90
C TYR A 207 -3.45 -6.84 13.29
N LEU A 208 -4.19 -5.78 13.66
CA LEU A 208 -4.04 -5.12 14.96
C LEU A 208 -4.51 -6.01 16.12
N LEU A 209 -5.62 -6.72 15.94
CA LEU A 209 -6.11 -7.68 16.94
C LEU A 209 -5.03 -8.72 17.21
N ARG A 210 -4.46 -9.30 16.14
CA ARG A 210 -3.33 -10.23 16.25
C ARG A 210 -2.13 -9.58 16.95
N ALA A 211 -1.70 -8.40 16.54
CA ALA A 211 -0.54 -7.73 17.14
C ALA A 211 -0.71 -7.51 18.67
N ILE A 212 -1.92 -7.17 19.12
CA ILE A 212 -2.23 -7.02 20.54
C ILE A 212 -2.29 -8.38 21.24
N THR A 213 -2.94 -9.38 20.64
CA THR A 213 -3.10 -10.69 21.27
C THR A 213 -1.78 -11.47 21.32
N ASP A 214 -0.92 -11.35 20.32
CA ASP A 214 0.40 -12.02 20.31
C ASP A 214 1.29 -11.53 21.48
N VAL A 215 1.20 -10.25 21.83
CA VAL A 215 1.96 -9.67 22.96
C VAL A 215 1.29 -9.95 24.32
N SER A 216 -0.05 -9.93 24.37
CA SER A 216 -0.78 -10.02 25.65
C SER A 216 -1.19 -11.43 26.04
N ASN A 217 -1.79 -12.19 25.12
CA ASN A 217 -2.27 -13.55 25.33
C ASN A 217 -2.42 -14.29 23.99
N GLU A 218 -1.41 -15.12 23.69
CA GLU A 218 -1.26 -15.85 22.45
C GLU A 218 -2.45 -16.79 22.11
N SER A 219 -3.23 -17.22 23.11
CA SER A 219 -4.42 -18.06 22.89
C SER A 219 -5.54 -17.29 22.19
N LEU A 220 -5.63 -15.97 22.40
CA LEU A 220 -6.63 -15.12 21.76
C LEU A 220 -6.29 -14.83 20.29
N SER A 221 -5.04 -15.04 19.87
CA SER A 221 -4.61 -14.84 18.48
C SER A 221 -5.29 -15.79 17.49
N TRP A 222 -5.84 -16.92 17.96
CA TRP A 222 -6.67 -17.82 17.17
C TRP A 222 -7.97 -17.20 16.67
N LEU A 223 -8.40 -16.06 17.22
CA LEU A 223 -9.56 -15.31 16.73
C LEU A 223 -9.27 -14.54 15.43
N SER A 224 -8.00 -14.24 15.15
CA SER A 224 -7.60 -13.50 13.95
C SER A 224 -7.21 -14.46 12.83
N PRO A 225 -7.77 -14.30 11.62
CA PRO A 225 -7.31 -15.06 10.45
C PRO A 225 -5.83 -14.84 10.13
N LEU A 226 -5.27 -13.68 10.52
CA LEU A 226 -3.84 -13.40 10.38
C LEU A 226 -3.00 -14.01 11.51
N GLY A 227 -3.59 -14.35 12.66
CA GLY A 227 -2.89 -15.09 13.70
C GLY A 227 -2.61 -16.54 13.31
N TRP A 228 -3.50 -17.14 12.51
CA TRP A 228 -3.30 -18.47 11.94
C TRP A 228 -2.04 -18.59 11.06
N VAL A 229 -1.59 -17.48 10.49
CA VAL A 229 -0.36 -17.43 9.68
C VAL A 229 0.87 -17.76 10.54
N SER A 230 1.01 -17.13 11.71
CA SER A 230 2.11 -17.41 12.64
C SER A 230 1.98 -18.79 13.30
N LYS A 231 0.74 -19.25 13.55
CA LYS A 231 0.46 -20.59 14.11
C LYS A 231 0.76 -21.76 13.18
N ALA A 232 1.05 -21.51 11.91
CA ALA A 232 1.51 -22.56 11.00
C ALA A 232 2.91 -23.05 11.36
N GLU A 233 3.69 -22.29 12.17
CA GLU A 233 5.02 -22.69 12.67
C GLU A 233 5.92 -23.25 11.56
N ILE A 234 5.94 -22.53 10.43
CA ILE A 234 6.56 -22.95 9.18
C ILE A 234 8.08 -23.11 9.35
N TYR A 235 8.62 -24.24 8.89
CA TYR A 235 10.01 -24.68 9.07
C TYR A 235 10.43 -24.97 10.53
N SER A 236 9.49 -24.93 11.49
CA SER A 236 9.72 -25.39 12.86
C SER A 236 8.95 -26.70 13.11
N SER A 237 7.65 -26.63 13.40
CA SER A 237 6.81 -27.81 13.64
C SER A 237 5.86 -28.15 12.48
N ASN A 238 5.73 -27.26 11.49
CA ASN A 238 4.93 -27.42 10.27
C ASN A 238 3.46 -27.82 10.53
N GLN A 239 2.70 -26.95 11.19
CA GLN A 239 1.29 -27.21 11.49
C GLN A 239 0.36 -26.86 10.31
N TRP A 240 -0.34 -27.87 9.78
CA TRP A 240 -1.31 -27.71 8.69
C TRP A 240 -2.72 -27.30 9.13
N LEU A 241 -3.04 -27.44 10.42
CA LEU A 241 -4.35 -27.10 10.97
C LEU A 241 -4.80 -25.66 10.65
N PRO A 242 -3.95 -24.62 10.78
CA PRO A 242 -4.33 -23.25 10.45
C PRO A 242 -4.72 -23.07 8.98
N VAL A 243 -4.05 -23.76 8.05
CA VAL A 243 -4.40 -23.73 6.62
C VAL A 243 -5.77 -24.36 6.38
N LEU A 244 -6.08 -25.49 7.04
CA LEU A 244 -7.40 -26.11 6.94
C LEU A 244 -8.51 -25.19 7.47
N LEU A 245 -8.24 -24.45 8.55
CA LEU A 245 -9.17 -23.44 9.07
C LEU A 245 -9.37 -22.27 8.08
N MET A 246 -8.29 -21.77 7.47
CA MET A 246 -8.39 -20.75 6.41
C MET A 246 -9.27 -21.23 5.25
N LEU A 247 -9.08 -22.48 4.81
CA LEU A 247 -9.90 -23.08 3.75
C LEU A 247 -11.36 -23.19 4.19
N ALA A 248 -11.65 -23.73 5.37
CA ALA A 248 -13.01 -23.86 5.88
C ALA A 248 -13.73 -22.50 5.97
N VAL A 249 -13.07 -21.48 6.53
CA VAL A 249 -13.62 -20.14 6.67
C VAL A 249 -13.82 -19.47 5.31
N SER A 250 -12.89 -19.66 4.37
CA SER A 250 -13.04 -19.13 3.01
C SER A 250 -14.27 -19.73 2.31
N ILE A 251 -14.52 -21.04 2.44
CA ILE A 251 -15.69 -21.71 1.88
C ILE A 251 -16.98 -21.15 2.49
N ILE A 252 -17.04 -20.99 3.81
CA ILE A 252 -18.20 -20.42 4.50
C ILE A 252 -18.48 -19.01 3.97
N LEU A 253 -17.46 -18.15 3.86
CA LEU A 253 -17.61 -16.79 3.33
C LEU A 253 -18.08 -16.78 1.87
N MET A 254 -17.58 -17.70 1.03
CA MET A 254 -18.03 -17.84 -0.36
C MET A 254 -19.50 -18.30 -0.45
N VAL A 255 -19.93 -19.21 0.42
CA VAL A 255 -21.34 -19.65 0.51
C VAL A 255 -22.23 -18.49 0.97
N VAL A 256 -21.83 -17.75 2.00
CA VAL A 256 -22.56 -16.57 2.49
C VAL A 256 -22.66 -15.51 1.38
N SER A 257 -21.58 -15.24 0.65
CA SER A 257 -21.59 -14.30 -0.47
C SER A 257 -22.57 -14.73 -1.58
N ASN A 258 -22.59 -16.01 -1.93
CA ASN A 258 -23.53 -16.55 -2.92
C ASN A 258 -24.98 -16.45 -2.44
N TYR A 259 -25.25 -16.79 -1.18
CA TYR A 259 -26.56 -16.63 -0.57
C TYR A 259 -27.02 -15.17 -0.65
N LEU A 260 -26.19 -14.23 -0.18
CA LEU A 260 -26.50 -12.79 -0.25
C LEU A 260 -26.74 -12.32 -1.68
N ASN A 261 -25.97 -12.78 -2.67
CA ASN A 261 -26.19 -12.42 -4.08
C ASN A 261 -27.52 -12.96 -4.63
N SER A 262 -27.96 -14.13 -4.15
CA SER A 262 -29.20 -14.76 -4.60
C SER A 262 -30.46 -14.02 -4.14
N ILE A 263 -30.40 -13.34 -3.00
CA ILE A 263 -31.52 -12.57 -2.42
C ILE A 263 -31.42 -11.07 -2.69
N ARG A 264 -30.26 -10.56 -3.15
CA ARG A 264 -30.01 -9.14 -3.43
C ARG A 264 -30.38 -8.75 -4.87
N ASP A 265 -31.06 -7.63 -5.02
CA ASP A 265 -31.31 -7.03 -6.34
C ASP A 265 -30.08 -6.31 -6.90
N LEU A 266 -30.00 -6.26 -8.24
CA LEU A 266 -28.90 -5.59 -8.93
C LEU A 266 -28.87 -4.09 -8.55
N GLY A 267 -27.69 -3.55 -8.33
CA GLY A 267 -27.50 -2.15 -7.92
C GLY A 267 -27.74 -1.88 -6.44
N GLN A 268 -28.47 -2.73 -5.71
CA GLN A 268 -28.69 -2.54 -4.26
C GLN A 268 -27.59 -3.19 -3.41
N GLY A 269 -27.36 -2.69 -2.20
CA GLY A 269 -26.53 -3.33 -1.17
C GLY A 269 -27.33 -3.46 0.13
N PHE A 270 -26.95 -4.38 1.01
CA PHE A 270 -27.63 -4.54 2.30
C PHE A 270 -27.32 -3.44 3.32
N ILE A 271 -26.17 -2.79 3.17
CA ILE A 271 -25.82 -1.59 3.94
C ILE A 271 -26.41 -0.40 3.20
N ALA A 272 -27.57 0.05 3.69
CA ALA A 272 -28.30 1.16 3.11
C ALA A 272 -27.43 2.42 3.01
N SER A 273 -27.38 3.02 1.82
CA SER A 273 -26.85 4.36 1.67
C SER A 273 -27.65 5.35 2.52
N LYS A 274 -26.96 6.12 3.37
CA LYS A 274 -27.60 7.22 4.09
C LYS A 274 -28.18 8.20 3.06
N PRO A 275 -29.42 8.71 3.23
CA PRO A 275 -30.09 9.61 2.27
C PRO A 275 -29.39 10.97 2.05
N GLY A 276 -28.21 11.16 2.63
CA GLY A 276 -27.47 12.41 2.61
C GLY A 276 -28.08 13.44 3.55
N LYS A 277 -27.50 14.64 3.54
CA LYS A 277 -28.05 15.78 4.28
C LYS A 277 -29.17 16.41 3.46
N LYS A 278 -30.27 16.79 4.10
CA LYS A 278 -31.41 17.50 3.49
C LYS A 278 -30.99 18.81 2.80
N TYR A 279 -29.96 19.47 3.32
CA TYR A 279 -29.38 20.68 2.76
C TYR A 279 -27.91 20.45 2.40
N ALA A 280 -27.52 20.86 1.19
CA ALA A 280 -26.13 20.86 0.77
C ALA A 280 -25.36 21.95 1.53
N SER A 281 -24.12 21.65 1.94
CA SER A 281 -23.23 22.66 2.51
C SER A 281 -22.85 23.71 1.46
N ARG A 282 -22.66 24.98 1.87
CA ARG A 282 -22.18 26.06 1.00
C ARG A 282 -20.89 25.71 0.25
N PHE A 283 -20.02 24.88 0.83
CA PHE A 283 -18.80 24.43 0.16
C PHE A 283 -19.06 23.69 -1.16
N LEU A 284 -20.19 22.96 -1.27
CA LEU A 284 -20.55 22.22 -2.49
C LEU A 284 -21.07 23.10 -3.62
N GLN A 285 -21.22 24.40 -3.39
CA GLN A 285 -21.52 25.39 -4.44
C GLN A 285 -20.27 25.75 -5.26
N SER A 286 -19.10 25.22 -4.90
CA SER A 286 -17.82 25.46 -5.58
C SER A 286 -17.18 24.15 -6.08
N PRO A 287 -16.43 24.20 -7.20
CA PRO A 287 -15.63 23.05 -7.66
C PRO A 287 -14.64 22.56 -6.60
N PHE A 288 -14.09 23.48 -5.79
CA PHE A 288 -13.20 23.17 -4.67
C PHE A 288 -13.87 22.31 -3.62
N GLY A 289 -15.04 22.70 -3.11
CA GLY A 289 -15.72 21.90 -2.08
C GLY A 289 -16.24 20.56 -2.61
N LEU A 290 -16.56 20.47 -3.91
CA LEU A 290 -16.84 19.17 -4.56
C LEU A 290 -15.58 18.29 -4.60
N ALA A 291 -14.45 18.83 -5.08
CA ALA A 291 -13.17 18.12 -5.13
C ALA A 291 -12.75 17.64 -3.73
N PHE A 292 -12.84 18.49 -2.72
CA PHE A 292 -12.55 18.13 -1.34
C PHE A 292 -13.48 17.01 -0.85
N ARG A 293 -14.80 17.10 -1.09
CA ARG A 293 -15.75 16.05 -0.67
C ARG A 293 -15.44 14.70 -1.31
N LEU A 294 -14.98 14.66 -2.56
CA LEU A 294 -14.64 13.42 -3.28
C LEU A 294 -13.35 12.77 -2.77
N GLN A 295 -12.47 13.55 -2.14
CA GLN A 295 -11.13 13.13 -1.72
C GLN A 295 -10.95 13.05 -0.20
N ARG A 296 -11.84 13.65 0.60
CA ARG A 296 -11.71 13.78 2.06
C ARG A 296 -11.38 12.48 2.78
N THR A 297 -11.97 11.36 2.36
CA THR A 297 -11.73 10.06 3.02
C THR A 297 -10.31 9.60 2.75
N GLY A 298 -9.84 9.68 1.51
CA GLY A 298 -8.45 9.38 1.17
C GLY A 298 -7.48 10.33 1.86
N PHE A 299 -7.82 11.62 1.93
CA PHE A 299 -7.03 12.62 2.64
C PHE A 299 -6.84 12.25 4.12
N ILE A 300 -7.93 11.91 4.82
CA ILE A 300 -7.88 11.53 6.25
C ILE A 300 -7.10 10.22 6.44
N SER A 301 -7.33 9.22 5.59
CA SER A 301 -6.63 7.93 5.69
C SER A 301 -5.12 8.08 5.49
N TRP A 302 -4.69 8.87 4.51
CA TRP A 302 -3.26 9.14 4.29
C TRP A 302 -2.66 9.99 5.40
N ALA A 303 -3.39 10.99 5.92
CA ALA A 303 -2.96 11.79 7.07
C ALA A 303 -2.66 10.91 8.29
N ILE A 304 -3.56 9.98 8.62
CA ILE A 304 -3.36 9.04 9.73
C ILE A 304 -2.19 8.10 9.41
N GLY A 305 -2.12 7.53 8.21
CA GLY A 305 -1.06 6.60 7.82
C GLY A 305 0.33 7.22 7.89
N LEU A 306 0.47 8.47 7.46
CA LEU A 306 1.74 9.20 7.49
C LEU A 306 2.13 9.67 8.89
N PHE A 307 1.16 10.07 9.72
CA PHE A 307 1.41 10.32 11.14
C PHE A 307 1.93 9.06 11.83
N VAL A 308 1.27 7.91 11.61
CA VAL A 308 1.68 6.62 12.16
C VAL A 308 3.05 6.22 11.62
N LEU A 309 3.32 6.38 10.31
CA LEU A 309 4.63 6.08 9.72
C LEU A 309 5.74 6.91 10.37
N GLY A 310 5.53 8.22 10.53
CA GLY A 310 6.46 9.08 11.24
C GLY A 310 6.69 8.59 12.68
N ALA A 311 5.61 8.31 13.41
CA ALA A 311 5.68 7.81 14.78
C ALA A 311 6.42 6.46 14.88
N SER A 312 6.23 5.55 13.92
CA SER A 312 6.94 4.28 13.85
C SER A 312 8.45 4.48 13.71
N TYR A 313 8.89 5.36 12.81
CA TYR A 313 10.33 5.67 12.71
C TYR A 313 10.87 6.34 13.97
N GLY A 314 10.08 7.23 14.59
CA GLY A 314 10.51 7.95 15.79
C GLY A 314 10.66 7.02 17.00
N SER A 315 9.82 5.99 17.09
CA SER A 315 9.87 5.03 18.20
C SER A 315 11.16 4.20 18.27
N ILE A 316 11.92 4.13 17.18
CA ILE A 316 13.16 3.36 17.10
C ILE A 316 14.37 4.16 17.64
N PHE A 317 14.24 5.49 17.82
CA PHE A 317 15.38 6.32 18.20
C PHE A 317 15.99 5.99 19.56
N GLY A 318 15.22 5.47 20.53
CA GLY A 318 15.77 5.12 21.84
C GLY A 318 16.72 3.91 21.83
N ASP A 319 16.54 2.98 20.90
CA ASP A 319 17.37 1.78 20.76
C ASP A 319 18.40 1.93 19.63
N PHE A 320 18.57 3.15 19.10
CA PHE A 320 19.28 3.38 17.84
C PHE A 320 20.76 3.01 17.91
N GLU A 321 21.46 3.39 18.98
CA GLU A 321 22.88 3.04 19.16
C GLU A 321 23.09 1.54 19.29
N THR A 322 22.18 0.85 19.97
CA THR A 322 22.23 -0.61 20.17
C THR A 322 22.00 -1.38 18.86
N PHE A 323 21.15 -0.87 17.96
CA PHE A 323 20.86 -1.54 16.69
C PHE A 323 21.87 -1.25 15.58
N PHE A 324 22.48 -0.06 15.58
CA PHE A 324 23.21 0.43 14.41
C PHE A 324 24.69 0.73 14.65
N GLY A 325 25.17 0.74 15.90
CA GLY A 325 26.54 1.17 16.24
C GLY A 325 27.68 0.36 15.60
N ASP A 326 27.46 -0.92 15.28
CA ASP A 326 28.53 -1.84 14.82
C ASP A 326 28.34 -2.36 13.38
N ASN A 327 27.46 -1.77 12.57
CA ASN A 327 27.11 -2.34 11.27
C ASN A 327 27.54 -1.43 10.10
N GLU A 328 28.58 -1.91 9.39
CA GLU A 328 29.24 -1.25 8.25
C GLU A 328 28.27 -0.84 7.12
N MET A 329 27.16 -1.57 6.93
CA MET A 329 26.16 -1.22 5.91
C MET A 329 25.39 0.04 6.32
N TYR A 330 25.13 0.24 7.61
CA TYR A 330 24.45 1.44 8.09
C TYR A 330 25.37 2.66 8.08
N GLU A 331 26.67 2.50 8.40
CA GLU A 331 27.64 3.58 8.25
C GLU A 331 27.67 4.16 6.82
N GLN A 332 27.46 3.32 5.80
CA GLN A 332 27.38 3.75 4.40
C GLN A 332 26.08 4.50 4.04
N MET A 333 25.04 4.35 4.86
CA MET A 333 23.75 5.03 4.67
C MET A 333 23.63 6.35 5.46
N LEU A 334 24.56 6.60 6.39
CA LEU A 334 24.60 7.83 7.18
C LEU A 334 25.30 8.95 6.42
N VAL A 335 24.81 10.16 6.62
CA VAL A 335 25.51 11.37 6.19
C VAL A 335 26.49 11.71 7.30
N GLN A 336 27.77 11.41 7.07
CA GLN A 336 28.79 11.62 8.10
C GLN A 336 29.01 13.12 8.35
N ALA A 337 28.89 13.53 9.60
CA ALA A 337 29.09 14.91 10.04
C ALA A 337 29.87 14.94 11.35
N GLU A 338 31.00 15.66 11.37
CA GLU A 338 31.82 15.80 12.58
C GLU A 338 31.03 16.54 13.67
N GLY A 339 30.84 15.89 14.83
CA GLY A 339 30.19 16.48 16.01
C GLY A 339 28.67 16.31 16.10
N ALA A 340 28.01 15.69 15.11
CA ALA A 340 26.59 15.34 15.17
C ALA A 340 26.37 13.95 15.77
N SER A 341 25.31 13.77 16.55
CA SER A 341 24.89 12.46 17.08
C SER A 341 24.51 11.49 15.96
N LEU A 342 24.58 10.18 16.22
CA LEU A 342 24.17 9.15 15.24
C LEU A 342 22.71 9.34 14.79
N VAL A 343 21.84 9.77 15.70
CA VAL A 343 20.44 10.09 15.40
C VAL A 343 20.33 11.28 14.44
N GLU A 344 21.08 12.37 14.69
CA GLU A 344 21.11 13.54 13.81
C GLU A 344 21.62 13.21 12.41
N GLN A 345 22.61 12.32 12.31
CA GLN A 345 23.14 11.82 11.04
C GLN A 345 22.13 10.98 10.25
N PHE A 346 21.16 10.37 10.93
CA PHE A 346 20.13 9.52 10.31
C PHE A 346 18.86 10.28 9.91
N ILE A 347 18.58 11.43 10.53
CA ILE A 347 17.38 12.24 10.24
C ILE A 347 17.24 12.56 8.73
N PRO A 348 18.28 13.01 7.99
CA PRO A 348 18.14 13.29 6.57
C PRO A 348 17.69 12.07 5.76
N THR A 349 18.26 10.90 6.03
CA THR A 349 17.92 9.64 5.35
C THR A 349 16.45 9.27 5.61
N LEU A 350 15.98 9.41 6.85
CA LEU A 350 14.57 9.22 7.18
C LEU A 350 13.66 10.24 6.49
N MET A 351 14.08 11.51 6.44
CA MET A 351 13.31 12.57 5.80
C MET A 351 13.13 12.34 4.30
N ILE A 352 14.14 11.82 3.60
CA ILE A 352 14.00 11.46 2.17
C ILE A 352 12.86 10.45 2.00
N VAL A 353 12.86 9.37 2.79
CA VAL A 353 11.83 8.32 2.71
C VAL A 353 10.45 8.86 3.05
N ILE A 354 10.34 9.61 4.15
CA ILE A 354 9.10 10.24 4.61
C ILE A 354 8.56 11.22 3.56
N ALA A 355 9.40 12.09 3.01
CA ALA A 355 9.01 13.09 2.03
C ALA A 355 8.54 12.47 0.70
N LEU A 356 9.22 11.41 0.24
CA LEU A 356 8.79 10.67 -0.94
C LEU A 356 7.42 10.02 -0.70
N ILE A 357 7.23 9.30 0.41
CA ILE A 357 5.92 8.68 0.71
C ILE A 357 4.84 9.77 0.88
N ALA A 358 5.16 10.89 1.52
CA ALA A 358 4.25 12.05 1.68
C ALA A 358 3.87 12.72 0.35
N THR A 359 4.62 12.47 -0.73
CA THR A 359 4.32 12.99 -2.08
C THR A 359 3.25 12.17 -2.81
N ILE A 360 3.02 10.92 -2.39
CA ILE A 360 2.02 10.03 -3.01
C ILE A 360 0.60 10.62 -2.91
N PRO A 361 0.07 11.00 -1.72
CA PRO A 361 -1.27 11.58 -1.60
C PRO A 361 -1.55 12.83 -2.45
N PRO A 362 -0.68 13.87 -2.49
CA PRO A 362 -0.96 15.06 -3.29
C PRO A 362 -0.92 14.79 -4.80
N VAL A 363 -0.06 13.88 -5.28
CA VAL A 363 -0.06 13.45 -6.68
C VAL A 363 -1.35 12.69 -7.03
N ILE A 364 -1.82 11.79 -6.16
CA ILE A 364 -3.14 11.14 -6.30
C ILE A 364 -4.26 12.19 -6.32
N ALA A 365 -4.19 13.18 -5.43
CA ALA A 365 -5.19 14.24 -5.32
C ALA A 365 -5.29 15.07 -6.60
N MET A 366 -4.16 15.38 -7.23
CA MET A 366 -4.12 16.08 -8.52
C MET A 366 -4.63 15.20 -9.67
N ASN A 367 -4.17 13.95 -9.75
CA ASN A 367 -4.59 12.98 -10.77
C ASN A 367 -6.05 12.53 -10.64
N LYS A 368 -6.71 12.84 -9.51
CA LYS A 368 -8.15 12.61 -9.33
C LYS A 368 -8.97 13.31 -10.40
N LEU A 369 -8.52 14.48 -10.88
CA LEU A 369 -9.15 15.20 -11.99
C LEU A 369 -9.26 14.33 -13.25
N ARG A 370 -8.16 13.67 -13.65
CA ARG A 370 -8.17 12.74 -14.80
C ARG A 370 -9.06 11.53 -14.55
N GLY A 371 -9.13 11.06 -13.31
CA GLY A 371 -10.02 9.98 -12.92
C GLY A 371 -11.50 10.34 -13.11
N GLU A 372 -11.91 11.58 -12.83
CA GLU A 372 -13.28 12.05 -13.10
C GLU A 372 -13.50 12.35 -14.58
N GLU A 373 -12.47 12.79 -15.31
CA GLU A 373 -12.52 12.97 -16.77
C GLU A 373 -12.79 11.66 -17.50
N LYS A 374 -12.04 10.59 -17.18
CA LYS A 374 -12.23 9.25 -17.76
C LYS A 374 -13.61 8.64 -17.49
N LYS A 375 -14.34 9.17 -16.52
CA LYS A 375 -15.70 8.75 -16.18
C LYS A 375 -16.77 9.67 -16.78
N GLU A 376 -16.37 10.57 -17.69
CA GLU A 376 -17.25 11.54 -18.37
C GLU A 376 -17.99 12.51 -17.44
N ARG A 377 -17.60 12.56 -16.15
CA ARG A 377 -18.28 13.38 -15.13
C ARG A 377 -17.96 14.86 -15.24
N LEU A 378 -16.83 15.20 -15.87
CA LEU A 378 -16.41 16.59 -16.03
C LEU A 378 -17.28 17.36 -17.03
N GLU A 379 -17.91 16.68 -17.99
CA GLU A 379 -18.77 17.30 -19.00
C GLU A 379 -19.97 18.00 -18.36
N HIS A 380 -20.59 17.37 -17.36
CA HIS A 380 -21.69 17.96 -16.58
C HIS A 380 -21.30 19.22 -15.80
N ILE A 381 -20.01 19.39 -15.48
CA ILE A 381 -19.50 20.56 -14.76
C ILE A 381 -19.14 21.66 -15.75
N LEU A 382 -18.47 21.30 -16.84
CA LEU A 382 -17.96 22.25 -17.84
C LEU A 382 -19.05 22.78 -18.79
N THR A 383 -20.24 22.18 -18.78
CA THR A 383 -21.46 22.75 -19.40
C THR A 383 -22.07 23.88 -18.58
N ARG A 384 -21.65 24.07 -17.32
CA ARG A 384 -22.05 25.22 -16.49
C ARG A 384 -21.02 26.35 -16.59
N ALA A 385 -21.31 27.49 -15.96
CA ALA A 385 -20.41 28.65 -15.88
C ALA A 385 -19.18 28.40 -14.95
N VAL A 386 -18.44 27.32 -15.19
CA VAL A 386 -17.21 26.95 -14.49
C VAL A 386 -16.06 26.95 -15.49
N SER A 387 -15.10 27.86 -15.33
CA SER A 387 -13.92 27.88 -16.19
C SER A 387 -13.02 26.67 -15.92
N ARG A 388 -12.33 26.20 -16.97
CA ARG A 388 -11.33 25.12 -16.89
C ARG A 388 -10.20 25.46 -15.90
N THR A 389 -9.73 26.71 -15.90
CA THR A 389 -8.76 27.21 -14.91
C THR A 389 -9.28 27.09 -13.48
N LYS A 390 -10.54 27.46 -13.21
CA LYS A 390 -11.12 27.35 -11.86
C LYS A 390 -11.27 25.90 -11.41
N LEU A 391 -11.64 25.01 -12.33
CA LEU A 391 -11.73 23.58 -12.08
C LEU A 391 -10.35 23.00 -11.73
N MET A 392 -9.35 23.18 -12.59
CA MET A 392 -8.00 22.66 -12.37
C MET A 392 -7.34 23.30 -11.14
N GLY A 393 -7.51 24.61 -10.94
CA GLY A 393 -7.07 25.34 -9.76
C GLY A 393 -7.62 24.78 -8.46
N SER A 394 -8.88 24.31 -8.47
CA SER A 394 -9.49 23.68 -7.30
C SER A 394 -8.78 22.38 -6.89
N TYR A 395 -8.37 21.56 -7.85
CA TYR A 395 -7.61 20.33 -7.58
C TYR A 395 -6.16 20.63 -7.21
N PHE A 396 -5.53 21.62 -7.85
CA PHE A 396 -4.17 22.06 -7.53
C PHE A 396 -4.05 22.59 -6.10
N VAL A 397 -4.90 23.54 -5.70
CA VAL A 397 -4.89 24.09 -4.33
C VAL A 397 -5.10 22.99 -3.30
N LEU A 398 -6.03 22.06 -3.58
CA LEU A 398 -6.25 20.92 -2.70
C LEU A 398 -5.01 19.99 -2.62
N ALA A 399 -4.31 19.75 -3.73
CA ALA A 399 -3.08 18.95 -3.75
C ALA A 399 -1.94 19.64 -2.98
N VAL A 400 -1.80 20.96 -3.07
CA VAL A 400 -0.78 21.71 -2.30
C VAL A 400 -1.08 21.68 -0.80
N ILE A 401 -2.35 21.89 -0.40
CA ILE A 401 -2.77 21.74 1.00
C ILE A 401 -2.51 20.31 1.48
N ASN A 402 -2.79 19.32 0.64
CA ASN A 402 -2.51 17.92 0.94
C ASN A 402 -1.01 17.70 1.20
N ALA A 403 -0.14 18.15 0.29
CA ALA A 403 1.31 18.04 0.47
C ALA A 403 1.79 18.63 1.80
N PHE A 404 1.34 19.84 2.13
CA PHE A 404 1.67 20.51 3.39
C PHE A 404 1.21 19.69 4.61
N VAL A 405 -0.05 19.26 4.64
CA VAL A 405 -0.58 18.50 5.78
C VAL A 405 0.14 17.15 5.93
N MET A 406 0.44 16.47 4.83
CA MET A 406 1.08 15.15 4.84
C MET A 406 2.51 15.21 5.39
N ILE A 407 3.31 16.18 4.94
CA ILE A 407 4.69 16.34 5.43
C ILE A 407 4.70 16.80 6.90
N SER A 408 3.83 17.75 7.27
CA SER A 408 3.72 18.23 8.66
C SER A 408 3.28 17.12 9.62
N LEU A 409 2.30 16.28 9.24
CA LEU A 409 1.86 15.17 10.09
C LEU A 409 2.91 14.08 10.22
N SER A 410 3.68 13.81 9.17
CA SER A 410 4.80 12.86 9.25
C SER A 410 5.88 13.35 10.21
N ALA A 411 6.23 14.64 10.12
CA ALA A 411 7.18 15.28 11.02
C ALA A 411 6.69 15.28 12.48
N LEU A 412 5.41 15.60 12.70
CA LEU A 412 4.79 15.54 14.02
C LEU A 412 4.79 14.12 14.61
N GLY A 413 4.49 13.11 13.78
CA GLY A 413 4.57 11.71 14.17
C GLY A 413 5.97 11.35 14.64
N LEU A 414 6.97 11.63 13.80
CA LEU A 414 8.38 11.37 14.09
C LEU A 414 8.85 12.05 15.38
N TRP A 415 8.59 13.36 15.50
CA TRP A 415 8.96 14.13 16.68
C TRP A 415 8.28 13.62 17.95
N SER A 416 6.98 13.36 17.89
CA SER A 416 6.21 12.95 19.08
C SER A 416 6.65 11.60 19.64
N ALA A 417 6.89 10.61 18.76
CA ALA A 417 7.39 9.32 19.18
C ALA A 417 8.87 9.38 19.56
N GLY A 418 9.71 10.04 18.78
CA GLY A 418 11.14 10.17 19.07
C GLY A 418 11.42 10.84 20.41
N THR A 419 10.73 11.93 20.71
CA THR A 419 10.84 12.62 22.02
C THR A 419 10.40 11.74 23.19
N SER A 420 9.52 10.75 22.95
CA SER A 420 9.03 9.87 24.01
C SER A 420 9.99 8.74 24.39
N VAL A 421 10.96 8.41 23.52
CA VAL A 421 11.91 7.31 23.73
C VAL A 421 13.35 7.81 23.96
N MET A 422 13.68 9.03 23.51
CA MET A 422 14.98 9.66 23.75
C MET A 422 15.09 10.31 25.13
N GLU A 423 16.19 10.10 25.85
CA GLU A 423 16.41 10.68 27.19
C GLU A 423 16.47 12.21 27.19
N GLU A 424 17.15 12.81 26.22
CA GLU A 424 17.28 14.28 26.08
C GLU A 424 16.13 14.92 25.29
N GLY A 425 15.23 14.10 24.72
CA GLY A 425 14.17 14.54 23.82
C GLY A 425 14.67 15.05 22.46
N LEU A 426 13.76 15.35 21.52
CA LEU A 426 14.10 15.92 20.22
C LEU A 426 13.56 17.33 20.06
N GLU A 427 14.36 18.23 19.50
CA GLU A 427 13.91 19.58 19.19
C GLU A 427 12.88 19.56 18.05
N PHE A 428 11.69 20.12 18.30
CA PHE A 428 10.64 20.21 17.29
C PHE A 428 11.08 21.04 16.06
N GLY A 429 11.80 22.14 16.28
CA GLY A 429 12.28 23.02 15.21
C GLY A 429 13.20 22.30 14.23
N MET A 430 14.11 21.49 14.74
CA MET A 430 15.01 20.64 13.96
C MET A 430 14.24 19.66 13.06
N ILE A 431 13.36 18.84 13.64
CA ILE A 431 12.61 17.83 12.89
C ILE A 431 11.65 18.47 11.87
N TYR A 432 10.94 19.52 12.27
CA TYR A 432 9.98 20.17 11.41
C TYR A 432 10.64 20.91 10.24
N SER A 433 11.80 21.55 10.47
CA SER A 433 12.57 22.21 9.42
C SER A 433 13.15 21.20 8.43
N ALA A 434 13.68 20.08 8.91
CA ALA A 434 14.18 18.98 8.08
C ALA A 434 13.07 18.39 7.19
N ALA A 435 11.82 18.36 7.66
CA ALA A 435 10.69 17.88 6.89
C ALA A 435 10.16 18.92 5.88
N ILE A 436 9.90 20.15 6.32
CA ILE A 436 9.22 21.17 5.49
C ILE A 436 10.07 21.63 4.31
N VAL A 437 11.39 21.49 4.40
CA VAL A 437 12.33 21.83 3.33
C VAL A 437 12.13 20.98 2.06
N TYR A 438 11.49 19.82 2.16
CA TYR A 438 11.08 19.01 1.00
C TYR A 438 9.81 19.51 0.29
N PHE A 439 9.05 20.44 0.88
CA PHE A 439 7.79 20.92 0.32
C PHE A 439 7.90 21.47 -1.11
N PRO A 440 8.92 22.27 -1.49
CA PRO A 440 9.10 22.71 -2.87
C PRO A 440 9.26 21.55 -3.88
N ALA A 441 9.97 20.48 -3.51
CA ALA A 441 10.10 19.28 -4.35
C ALA A 441 8.75 18.57 -4.53
N MET A 442 7.93 18.50 -3.47
CA MET A 442 6.57 17.96 -3.57
C MET A 442 5.71 18.80 -4.54
N VAL A 443 5.82 20.13 -4.48
CA VAL A 443 5.10 21.04 -5.40
C VAL A 443 5.59 20.87 -6.84
N ALA A 444 6.88 20.65 -7.06
CA ALA A 444 7.42 20.32 -8.39
C ALA A 444 6.81 19.02 -8.94
N MET A 445 6.67 17.97 -8.11
CA MET A 445 6.01 16.72 -8.50
C MET A 445 4.52 16.92 -8.84
N ILE A 446 3.80 17.75 -8.07
CA ILE A 446 2.42 18.14 -8.40
C ILE A 446 2.41 18.90 -9.73
N GLY A 447 3.40 19.76 -9.99
CA GLY A 447 3.60 20.47 -11.25
C GLY A 447 3.75 19.52 -12.43
N ILE A 448 4.57 18.48 -12.31
CA ILE A 448 4.73 17.45 -13.36
C ILE A 448 3.40 16.73 -13.62
N ALA A 449 2.67 16.38 -12.56
CA ALA A 449 1.32 15.81 -12.71
C ALA A 449 0.40 16.79 -13.47
N ILE A 450 0.41 18.08 -13.12
CA ILE A 450 -0.33 19.15 -13.80
C ILE A 450 0.04 19.24 -15.28
N LEU A 451 1.33 19.20 -15.62
CA LEU A 451 1.83 19.25 -16.99
C LEU A 451 1.31 18.07 -17.82
N LEU A 452 1.40 16.85 -17.28
CA LEU A 452 0.90 15.66 -17.96
C LEU A 452 -0.63 15.67 -18.08
N ASN A 453 -1.35 16.11 -17.05
CA ASN A 453 -2.80 16.32 -17.14
C ASN A 453 -3.20 17.39 -18.18
N GLY A 454 -2.32 18.36 -18.42
CA GLY A 454 -2.53 19.45 -19.38
C GLY A 454 -2.21 19.10 -20.83
N PHE A 455 -1.13 18.35 -21.11
CA PHE A 455 -0.68 18.07 -22.48
C PHE A 455 -0.82 16.61 -22.91
N LEU A 456 -0.58 15.66 -22.00
CA LEU A 456 -0.50 14.23 -22.30
C LEU A 456 -1.38 13.42 -21.33
N PRO A 457 -2.71 13.63 -21.31
CA PRO A 457 -3.59 13.06 -20.29
C PRO A 457 -3.66 11.52 -20.31
N ARG A 458 -3.21 10.87 -21.39
CA ARG A 458 -3.05 9.41 -21.49
C ARG A 458 -1.81 8.89 -20.77
N MET A 459 -0.79 9.73 -20.60
CA MET A 459 0.51 9.40 -20.03
C MET A 459 0.66 9.87 -18.58
N THR A 460 -0.43 10.22 -17.89
CA THR A 460 -0.39 10.63 -16.47
C THR A 460 0.19 9.59 -15.53
N HIS A 461 0.27 8.32 -15.95
CA HIS A 461 0.95 7.26 -15.21
C HIS A 461 2.48 7.42 -15.19
N LEU A 462 3.08 8.20 -16.09
CA LEU A 462 4.52 8.48 -16.10
C LEU A 462 5.00 9.26 -14.86
N VAL A 463 4.11 9.97 -14.16
CA VAL A 463 4.48 10.59 -12.86
C VAL A 463 5.00 9.52 -11.90
N TRP A 464 4.42 8.31 -11.91
CA TRP A 464 4.85 7.22 -11.04
C TRP A 464 6.20 6.65 -11.45
N LEU A 465 6.53 6.62 -12.74
CA LEU A 465 7.85 6.24 -13.20
C LEU A 465 8.91 7.21 -12.67
N TYR A 466 8.64 8.52 -12.75
CA TYR A 466 9.55 9.55 -12.24
C TYR A 466 9.63 9.56 -10.71
N PHE A 467 8.54 9.27 -10.02
CA PHE A 467 8.51 9.06 -8.57
C PHE A 467 9.39 7.87 -8.16
N ILE A 468 9.22 6.72 -8.82
CA ILE A 468 10.02 5.52 -8.58
C ILE A 468 11.49 5.80 -8.85
N TYR A 469 11.81 6.44 -9.99
CA TYR A 469 13.17 6.90 -10.30
C TYR A 469 13.76 7.73 -9.16
N SER A 470 13.02 8.74 -8.67
CA SER A 470 13.47 9.60 -7.57
C SER A 470 13.75 8.81 -6.30
N PHE A 471 12.89 7.85 -5.94
CA PHE A 471 13.10 6.97 -4.80
C PHE A 471 14.36 6.11 -4.96
N PHE A 472 14.51 5.41 -6.08
CA PHE A 472 15.66 4.55 -6.33
C PHE A 472 16.98 5.31 -6.27
N VAL A 473 17.05 6.47 -6.92
CA VAL A 473 18.30 7.22 -7.03
C VAL A 473 18.67 7.89 -5.71
N LEU A 474 17.70 8.37 -4.92
CA LEU A 474 18.02 9.09 -3.68
C LEU A 474 18.18 8.17 -2.48
N TYR A 475 17.40 7.10 -2.41
CA TYR A 475 17.49 6.16 -1.29
C TYR A 475 18.59 5.12 -1.50
N LEU A 476 18.74 4.60 -2.73
CA LEU A 476 19.74 3.57 -3.03
C LEU A 476 20.96 4.13 -3.78
N GLY A 477 21.02 5.44 -4.05
CA GLY A 477 22.09 6.05 -4.82
C GLY A 477 23.48 5.85 -4.22
N ASN A 478 23.60 6.07 -2.90
CA ASN A 478 24.86 5.87 -2.18
C ASN A 478 25.26 4.39 -2.19
N MET A 479 24.30 3.47 -2.01
CA MET A 479 24.53 2.03 -2.01
C MET A 479 25.00 1.52 -3.38
N PHE A 480 24.42 2.04 -4.47
CA PHE A 480 24.83 1.69 -5.84
C PHE A 480 25.95 2.57 -6.40
N GLN A 481 26.45 3.53 -5.61
CA GLN A 481 27.49 4.49 -6.00
C GLN A 481 27.16 5.21 -7.32
N PHE A 482 25.91 5.64 -7.50
CA PHE A 482 25.54 6.38 -8.70
C PHE A 482 26.23 7.74 -8.77
N PRO A 483 26.58 8.24 -9.98
CA PRO A 483 27.08 9.60 -10.12
C PRO A 483 26.05 10.65 -9.65
N ASP A 484 26.52 11.74 -9.03
CA ASP A 484 25.67 12.78 -8.42
C ASP A 484 24.62 13.38 -9.37
N TRP A 485 24.97 13.53 -10.66
CA TRP A 485 24.06 14.10 -11.66
C TRP A 485 22.78 13.29 -11.82
N VAL A 486 22.82 11.99 -11.52
CA VAL A 486 21.64 11.10 -11.58
C VAL A 486 20.65 11.53 -10.49
N GLY A 487 21.13 11.81 -9.27
CA GLY A 487 20.31 12.31 -8.16
C GLY A 487 19.72 13.69 -8.42
N GLN A 488 20.52 14.57 -9.03
CA GLN A 488 20.13 15.95 -9.36
C GLN A 488 19.05 16.04 -10.45
N LEU A 489 18.78 14.96 -11.20
CA LEU A 489 17.62 14.92 -12.09
C LEU A 489 16.28 14.87 -11.34
N SER A 490 16.30 14.50 -10.05
CA SER A 490 15.11 14.51 -9.20
C SER A 490 14.94 15.86 -8.51
N PRO A 491 13.70 16.36 -8.30
CA PRO A 491 13.46 17.58 -7.54
C PRO A 491 13.95 17.45 -6.10
N PHE A 492 13.96 16.21 -5.58
CA PHE A 492 14.37 15.87 -4.23
C PHE A 492 15.91 15.82 -4.08
N GLY A 493 16.67 15.73 -5.18
CA GLY A 493 18.14 15.75 -5.15
C GLY A 493 18.77 17.14 -4.99
N HIS A 494 17.95 18.20 -4.99
CA HIS A 494 18.39 19.58 -4.77
C HIS A 494 18.03 20.11 -3.37
N ILE A 495 17.53 19.24 -2.49
CA ILE A 495 17.06 19.60 -1.17
C ILE A 495 18.25 19.49 -0.18
N PRO A 496 18.55 20.54 0.62
CA PRO A 496 19.64 20.50 1.58
C PRO A 496 19.34 19.50 2.71
N GLN A 497 20.38 18.82 3.18
CA GLN A 497 20.29 17.73 4.16
C GLN A 497 20.30 18.26 5.60
N LEU A 498 19.23 18.95 6.01
CA LEU A 498 19.06 19.40 7.40
C LEU A 498 18.89 18.20 8.36
N PRO A 499 19.46 18.25 9.59
CA PRO A 499 20.14 19.39 10.21
C PRO A 499 21.66 19.49 9.93
N ILE A 500 22.20 18.60 9.10
CA ILE A 500 23.65 18.46 8.88
C ILE A 500 24.20 19.57 7.99
N GLU A 501 23.46 19.93 6.94
CA GLU A 501 23.79 21.03 6.06
C GLU A 501 23.02 22.30 6.43
N ASP A 502 23.65 23.47 6.27
CA ASP A 502 22.96 24.74 6.39
C ASP A 502 21.83 24.87 5.36
N ALA A 503 20.76 25.57 5.74
CA ALA A 503 19.62 25.82 4.86
C ALA A 503 20.03 26.64 3.62
N ALA A 504 20.33 25.95 2.51
CA ALA A 504 20.64 26.59 1.24
C ALA A 504 19.36 27.14 0.59
N PHE A 505 19.16 28.47 0.67
CA PHE A 505 17.97 29.12 0.11
C PHE A 505 17.93 29.10 -1.43
N MET A 506 19.09 29.17 -2.09
CA MET A 506 19.17 29.32 -3.54
C MET A 506 18.62 28.11 -4.33
N PRO A 507 18.98 26.85 -4.01
CA PRO A 507 18.39 25.68 -4.67
C PRO A 507 16.86 25.61 -4.51
N LEU A 508 16.35 25.89 -3.31
CA LEU A 508 14.91 25.89 -3.02
C LEU A 508 14.16 26.96 -3.81
N PHE A 509 14.75 28.14 -3.96
CA PHE A 509 14.19 29.24 -4.74
C PHE A 509 14.13 28.89 -6.24
N VAL A 510 15.22 28.38 -6.82
CA VAL A 510 15.27 27.96 -8.22
C VAL A 510 14.26 26.85 -8.50
N LEU A 511 14.20 25.84 -7.61
CA LEU A 511 13.24 24.74 -7.74
C LEU A 511 11.79 25.23 -7.71
N SER A 512 11.49 26.20 -6.84
CA SER A 512 10.16 26.82 -6.75
C SER A 512 9.79 27.56 -8.03
N ILE A 513 10.72 28.30 -8.65
CA ILE A 513 10.50 28.98 -9.94
C ILE A 513 10.21 27.95 -11.04
N ILE A 514 11.00 26.88 -11.12
CA ILE A 514 10.80 25.81 -12.11
C ILE A 514 9.42 25.18 -11.91
N ALA A 515 9.04 24.86 -10.67
CA ALA A 515 7.73 24.30 -10.36
C ALA A 515 6.59 25.24 -10.82
N VAL A 516 6.68 26.54 -10.55
CA VAL A 516 5.70 27.54 -11.02
C VAL A 516 5.61 27.56 -12.54
N GLY A 517 6.75 27.54 -13.25
CA GLY A 517 6.77 27.49 -14.72
C GLY A 517 6.07 26.25 -15.27
N ILE A 518 6.38 25.07 -14.74
CA ILE A 518 5.75 23.80 -15.13
C ILE A 518 4.24 23.83 -14.86
N ILE A 519 3.82 24.36 -13.70
CA ILE A 519 2.41 24.50 -13.35
C ILE A 519 1.69 25.40 -14.37
N ILE A 520 2.23 26.58 -14.65
CA ILE A 520 1.65 27.52 -15.63
C ILE A 520 1.48 26.85 -17.00
N LEU A 521 2.51 26.14 -17.47
CA LEU A 521 2.45 25.40 -18.73
C LEU A 521 1.32 24.35 -18.70
N GLY A 522 1.19 23.58 -17.62
CA GLY A 522 0.13 22.58 -17.49
C GLY A 522 -1.28 23.20 -17.49
N PHE A 523 -1.47 24.37 -16.88
CA PHE A 523 -2.74 25.12 -16.97
C PHE A 523 -3.04 25.59 -18.40
N ILE A 524 -2.03 26.08 -19.12
CA ILE A 524 -2.19 26.46 -20.53
C ILE A 524 -2.58 25.24 -21.38
N GLY A 525 -1.92 24.10 -21.17
CA GLY A 525 -2.25 22.85 -21.85
C GLY A 525 -3.69 22.40 -21.59
N PHE A 526 -4.10 22.39 -20.32
CA PHE A 526 -5.45 21.99 -19.92
C PHE A 526 -6.55 22.89 -20.52
N ASN A 527 -6.27 24.19 -20.62
CA ASN A 527 -7.20 25.13 -21.23
C ASN A 527 -7.33 24.95 -22.75
N LYS A 528 -6.24 24.58 -23.43
CA LYS A 528 -6.21 24.41 -24.90
C LYS A 528 -6.66 23.04 -25.38
N ARG A 529 -6.48 21.98 -24.59
CA ARG A 529 -6.81 20.62 -25.03
C ARG A 529 -8.31 20.34 -25.02
N ASP A 530 -8.76 19.45 -25.89
CA ASP A 530 -10.11 18.91 -25.79
C ASP A 530 -10.22 17.93 -24.61
N LEU A 531 -11.45 17.78 -24.10
CA LEU A 531 -11.75 16.71 -23.16
C LEU A 531 -11.73 15.41 -23.96
N GLN A 532 -10.86 14.49 -23.57
CA GLN A 532 -10.67 13.23 -24.28
C GLN A 532 -10.99 12.07 -23.34
N ASN A 533 -11.82 11.15 -23.83
CA ASN A 533 -12.06 9.83 -23.25
C ASN A 533 -10.76 9.02 -23.18
#